data_AF-A0A4Q5T033-F1
#
_entry.id   AF-A0A4Q5T033-F1
#
_cell.length_a   1.000
_cell.length_b   1.000
_cell.length_c   1.000
_cell.angle_alpha   90.00
_cell.angle_beta   90.00
_cell.angle_gamma   90.00
#
_symmetry.space_group_name_H-M   'P 1'
#
loop_
_entity.id
_entity.type
_entity.pdbx_description
1 polymer ?
#
loop_
_entity_poly.entity_id
_entity_poly.type
_entity_poly.pdbx_seq_one_letter_code
_entity_poly.pdbx_strand_id
1 'polypeptide(L)'
;RAQVIGHTVWVTPHDADERWPAGEFVNQSKDDHGLPEWVQQGRSTTDTDVVLWYVFGIHHITRPEDWPVMPADIVSFWLKPVGFFDRNPSLDVEPATSSSCHAEGDASSEGSHCH
;
A
#
# COMPACT_ATOMS: atom_id res chain seq x y z
N ARG A 1 -16.67 -2.92 -19.77
CA ARG A 1 -16.61 -2.29 -18.43
C ARG A 1 -15.36 -2.74 -17.71
N ALA A 2 -14.89 -1.94 -16.76
CA ALA A 2 -13.71 -2.15 -15.94
C ALA A 2 -12.39 -2.26 -16.72
N GLN A 3 -12.23 -1.53 -17.83
CA GLN A 3 -10.94 -1.45 -18.55
C GLN A 3 -9.78 -0.97 -17.66
N VAL A 4 -10.08 -0.29 -16.54
CA VAL A 4 -9.11 0.05 -15.48
C VAL A 4 -8.28 -1.15 -15.00
N ILE A 5 -8.80 -2.38 -15.04
CA ILE A 5 -8.02 -3.56 -14.59
C ILE A 5 -7.01 -4.06 -15.63
N GLY A 6 -6.99 -3.47 -16.84
CA GLY A 6 -6.06 -3.84 -17.90
C GLY A 6 -4.59 -3.51 -17.60
N HIS A 7 -4.35 -2.60 -16.64
CA HIS A 7 -3.01 -2.28 -16.14
C HIS A 7 -3.00 -2.28 -14.62
N THR A 8 -1.87 -2.73 -14.06
CA THR A 8 -1.64 -2.73 -12.61
C THR A 8 -1.38 -1.31 -12.07
N VAL A 9 -0.82 -0.43 -12.89
CA VAL A 9 -0.51 0.96 -12.52
C VAL A 9 -0.99 1.89 -13.63
N TRP A 10 -1.65 2.97 -13.25
CA TRP A 10 -1.95 4.11 -14.11
C TRP A 10 -1.40 5.38 -13.47
N VAL A 11 -0.98 6.33 -14.30
CA VAL A 11 -0.53 7.65 -13.86
C VAL A 11 -1.23 8.68 -14.71
N THR A 12 -1.93 9.62 -14.07
CA THR A 12 -2.60 10.75 -14.74
C THR A 12 -2.13 12.07 -14.12
N PRO A 13 -2.11 13.17 -14.89
CA PRO A 13 -1.97 14.49 -14.29
C PRO A 13 -3.18 14.78 -13.39
N HIS A 14 -2.96 15.46 -12.28
CA HIS A 14 -4.03 15.78 -11.35
C HIS A 14 -5.13 16.62 -12.01
N ASP A 15 -6.38 16.20 -11.85
CA ASP A 15 -7.59 16.95 -12.17
C ASP A 15 -8.60 16.74 -11.05
N ALA A 16 -9.21 17.83 -10.56
CA ALA A 16 -10.13 17.78 -9.43
C ALA A 16 -11.42 17.00 -9.75
N ASP A 17 -11.80 16.92 -11.02
CA ASP A 17 -13.02 16.24 -11.48
C ASP A 17 -12.78 14.74 -11.78
N GLU A 18 -11.53 14.32 -11.96
CA GLU A 18 -11.14 12.93 -12.29
C GLU A 18 -11.03 12.04 -11.04
N ARG A 19 -12.16 11.78 -10.39
CA ARG A 19 -12.21 11.08 -9.08
C ARG A 19 -12.55 9.59 -9.17
N TRP A 20 -13.27 9.18 -10.22
CA TRP A 20 -13.84 7.84 -10.35
C TRP A 20 -13.19 7.06 -11.51
N PRO A 21 -12.27 6.11 -11.25
CA PRO A 21 -11.44 5.50 -12.29
C PRO A 21 -12.20 4.62 -13.29
N ALA A 22 -13.44 4.23 -12.97
CA ALA A 22 -14.36 3.55 -13.89
C ALA A 22 -15.52 4.44 -14.39
N GLY A 23 -15.49 5.75 -14.06
CA GLY A 23 -16.55 6.72 -14.30
C GLY A 23 -17.48 6.93 -13.10
N GLU A 24 -18.18 8.06 -13.08
CA GLU A 24 -19.07 8.46 -11.98
C GLU A 24 -20.34 7.59 -11.91
N PHE A 25 -20.95 7.29 -13.06
CA PHE A 25 -22.18 6.52 -13.16
C PHE A 25 -21.92 5.07 -13.56
N VAL A 26 -21.59 4.24 -12.57
CA VAL A 26 -21.20 2.83 -12.79
C VAL A 26 -22.36 1.84 -12.81
N ASN A 27 -23.53 2.16 -12.29
CA ASN A 27 -24.60 1.15 -12.29
C ASN A 27 -25.15 0.97 -13.72
N GLN A 28 -25.10 -0.25 -14.25
CA GLN A 28 -25.57 -0.59 -15.61
C GLN A 28 -24.90 0.22 -16.75
N SER A 29 -23.73 0.81 -16.53
CA SER A 29 -23.02 1.52 -17.61
C SER A 29 -22.64 0.54 -18.73
N LYS A 30 -22.68 0.98 -19.98
CA LYS A 30 -22.19 0.18 -21.12
C LYS A 30 -20.68 0.36 -21.28
N ASP A 31 -20.24 1.60 -21.10
CA ASP A 31 -18.87 2.05 -21.30
C ASP A 31 -18.24 2.51 -19.98
N ASP A 32 -16.91 2.60 -19.97
CA ASP A 32 -16.14 3.14 -18.85
C ASP A 32 -15.80 4.61 -19.16
N HIS A 33 -16.14 5.52 -18.25
CA HIS A 33 -15.92 6.97 -18.40
C HIS A 33 -14.90 7.48 -17.38
N GLY A 34 -13.80 6.73 -17.21
CA GLY A 34 -12.76 7.00 -16.21
C GLY A 34 -11.36 6.94 -16.81
N LEU A 35 -10.44 6.25 -16.13
CA LEU A 35 -9.03 6.15 -16.50
C LEU A 35 -8.76 5.87 -17.98
N PRO A 36 -9.41 4.88 -18.62
CA PRO A 36 -9.17 4.58 -20.04
C PRO A 36 -9.48 5.76 -20.97
N GLU A 37 -10.43 6.63 -20.61
CA GLU A 37 -10.78 7.82 -21.38
C GLU A 37 -9.82 8.97 -21.07
N TRP A 38 -9.48 9.18 -19.79
CA TRP A 38 -8.57 10.25 -19.36
C TRP A 38 -7.18 10.15 -19.98
N VAL A 39 -6.63 8.93 -20.08
CA VAL A 39 -5.29 8.73 -20.66
C VAL A 39 -5.23 8.95 -22.17
N GLN A 40 -6.35 8.81 -22.89
CA GLN A 40 -6.39 9.05 -24.35
C GLN A 40 -6.11 10.52 -24.70
N GLN A 41 -6.29 11.43 -23.76
CA GLN A 41 -5.99 12.86 -23.93
C GLN A 41 -4.49 13.14 -24.08
N GLY A 42 -3.61 12.18 -23.74
CA GLY A 42 -2.17 12.31 -23.93
C GLY A 42 -1.54 13.46 -23.13
N ARG A 43 -2.13 13.81 -21.98
CA ARG A 43 -1.62 14.89 -21.11
C ARG A 43 -0.26 14.50 -20.53
N SER A 44 0.66 15.46 -20.45
CA SER A 44 2.01 15.24 -19.92
C SER A 44 1.98 14.94 -18.42
N THR A 45 2.75 13.94 -17.98
CA THR A 45 2.97 13.58 -16.56
C THR A 45 4.35 13.98 -16.05
N THR A 46 5.16 14.65 -16.85
CA THR A 46 6.51 15.10 -16.47
C THR A 46 6.45 16.40 -15.68
N ASP A 47 7.18 16.45 -14.55
CA ASP A 47 7.35 17.63 -13.69
C ASP A 47 6.04 18.38 -13.35
N THR A 48 4.96 17.61 -13.14
CA THR A 48 3.64 18.12 -12.80
C THR A 48 3.07 17.36 -11.60
N ASP A 49 1.99 17.89 -11.03
CA ASP A 49 1.19 17.16 -10.06
C ASP A 49 0.52 15.95 -10.73
N VAL A 50 0.68 14.78 -10.14
CA VAL A 50 0.25 13.50 -10.71
C VAL A 50 -0.50 12.67 -9.67
N VAL A 51 -1.44 11.86 -10.17
CA VAL A 51 -2.17 10.87 -9.40
C VAL A 51 -1.75 9.48 -9.88
N LEU A 52 -1.34 8.63 -8.93
CA LEU A 52 -1.03 7.22 -9.18
C LEU A 52 -2.23 6.35 -8.78
N TRP A 53 -2.67 5.52 -9.70
CA TRP A 53 -3.78 4.57 -9.51
C TRP A 53 -3.22 3.15 -9.53
N TYR A 54 -3.17 2.51 -8.36
CA TYR A 54 -2.67 1.15 -8.22
C TYR A 54 -3.84 0.16 -8.19
N VAL A 55 -3.86 -0.77 -9.15
CA VAL A 55 -4.86 -1.82 -9.26
C VAL A 55 -4.27 -3.14 -8.75
N PHE A 56 -4.87 -3.69 -7.72
CA PHE A 56 -4.55 -5.01 -7.20
C PHE A 56 -5.85 -5.79 -6.98
N GLY A 57 -5.76 -7.11 -7.07
CA GLY A 57 -6.88 -8.02 -6.88
C GLY A 57 -6.39 -9.45 -6.69
N ILE A 58 -7.30 -10.31 -6.27
CA ILE A 58 -7.04 -11.74 -6.08
C ILE A 58 -7.90 -12.56 -7.04
N HIS A 59 -7.35 -13.66 -7.54
CA HIS A 59 -8.15 -14.70 -8.17
C HIS A 59 -8.60 -15.68 -7.07
N HIS A 60 -9.81 -15.49 -6.55
CA HIS A 60 -10.33 -16.32 -5.46
C HIS A 60 -10.86 -17.66 -6.00
N ILE A 61 -10.06 -18.72 -5.82
CA ILE A 61 -10.47 -20.12 -6.07
C ILE A 61 -11.05 -20.67 -4.78
N THR A 62 -12.35 -20.94 -4.77
CA THR A 62 -13.10 -21.38 -3.58
C THR A 62 -12.63 -22.73 -3.08
N ARG A 63 -12.46 -22.86 -1.76
CA ARG A 63 -12.09 -24.11 -1.08
C ARG A 63 -13.16 -24.51 -0.05
N PRO A 64 -13.29 -25.80 0.33
CA PRO A 64 -14.23 -26.22 1.37
C PRO A 64 -14.04 -25.49 2.71
N GLU A 65 -12.82 -25.07 3.03
CA GLU A 65 -12.48 -24.32 4.23
C GLU A 65 -13.06 -22.89 4.23
N ASP A 66 -13.50 -22.39 3.07
CA ASP A 66 -14.16 -21.07 2.98
C ASP A 66 -15.61 -21.13 3.52
N TRP A 67 -16.13 -22.31 3.86
CA TRP A 67 -17.47 -22.54 4.37
C TRP A 67 -17.47 -23.06 5.82
N PRO A 68 -18.41 -22.62 6.70
CA PRO A 68 -19.48 -21.63 6.47
C PRO A 68 -19.02 -20.18 6.58
N VAL A 69 -17.80 -19.96 7.05
CA VAL A 69 -17.20 -18.64 7.22
C VAL A 69 -15.79 -18.70 6.69
N MET A 70 -15.50 -17.86 5.70
CA MET A 70 -14.19 -17.78 5.06
C MET A 70 -13.17 -17.18 6.03
N PRO A 71 -11.99 -17.82 6.23
CA PRO A 71 -10.87 -17.20 6.92
C PRO A 71 -10.36 -15.97 6.16
N ALA A 72 -9.67 -15.06 6.85
CA ALA A 72 -9.13 -13.86 6.22
C ALA A 72 -8.07 -14.18 5.16
N ASP A 73 -8.24 -13.61 3.96
CA ASP A 73 -7.20 -13.54 2.92
C ASP A 73 -6.62 -12.12 2.91
N ILE A 74 -5.30 -11.99 3.02
CA ILE A 74 -4.62 -10.71 3.27
C ILE A 74 -3.82 -10.30 2.05
N VAL A 75 -4.14 -9.12 1.51
CA VAL A 75 -3.38 -8.46 0.45
C VAL A 75 -2.80 -7.16 1.01
N SER A 76 -1.52 -6.91 0.75
CA SER A 76 -0.83 -5.70 1.23
C SER A 76 0.15 -5.17 0.20
N PHE A 77 0.40 -3.87 0.25
CA PHE A 77 1.45 -3.19 -0.51
C PHE A 77 2.09 -2.11 0.37
N TRP A 78 3.27 -1.65 -0.03
CA TRP A 78 4.05 -0.70 0.74
C TRP A 78 4.52 0.43 -0.17
N LEU A 79 4.31 1.67 0.27
CA LEU A 79 4.99 2.84 -0.29
C LEU A 79 6.20 3.12 0.58
N LYS A 80 7.39 2.85 0.04
CA LYS A 80 8.65 3.04 0.75
C LYS A 80 9.34 4.29 0.21
N PRO A 81 9.85 5.17 1.07
CA PRO A 81 10.68 6.29 0.63
C PRO A 81 11.97 5.73 0.02
N VAL A 82 12.28 6.12 -1.22
CA VAL A 82 13.53 5.76 -1.91
C VAL A 82 14.22 7.05 -2.33
N GLY A 83 15.42 7.29 -1.77
CA GLY A 83 16.15 8.55 -2.02
C GLY A 83 15.45 9.81 -1.48
N PHE A 84 14.45 9.65 -0.60
CA PHE A 84 13.70 10.78 -0.02
C PHE A 84 14.41 11.42 1.18
N PHE A 85 15.14 10.61 1.97
CA PHE A 85 15.88 11.08 3.15
C PHE A 85 17.38 10.89 2.94
N ASP A 86 18.19 11.82 3.45
CA ASP A 86 19.66 11.74 3.40
C ASP A 86 20.24 10.68 4.37
N ARG A 87 19.45 10.26 5.35
CA ARG A 87 19.82 9.28 6.38
C ARG A 87 18.58 8.52 6.85
N ASN A 88 18.78 7.45 7.63
CA ASN A 88 17.68 6.68 8.21
C ASN A 88 16.73 7.61 9.01
N PRO A 89 15.44 7.73 8.61
CA PRO A 89 14.51 8.63 9.28
C PRO A 89 14.15 8.21 10.71
N SER A 90 14.48 6.98 11.11
CA SER A 90 14.17 6.45 12.45
C SER A 90 15.37 6.48 13.40
N LEU A 91 16.46 7.17 13.06
CA LEU A 91 17.69 7.20 13.86
C LEU A 91 17.48 7.76 15.27
N ASP A 92 16.61 8.76 15.41
CA ASP A 92 16.37 9.46 16.68
C ASP A 92 15.19 8.86 17.48
N VAL A 93 14.67 7.70 17.05
CA VAL A 93 13.58 7.01 17.76
C VAL A 93 14.17 6.21 18.90
N GLU A 94 13.75 6.52 20.13
CA GLU A 94 14.16 5.75 21.32
C GLU A 94 13.82 4.26 21.12
N PRO A 95 14.78 3.35 21.33
CA PRO A 95 14.51 1.91 21.28
C PRO A 95 13.42 1.55 22.28
N ALA A 96 12.56 0.59 21.91
CA ALA A 96 11.59 0.06 22.86
C ALA A 96 12.34 -0.49 24.09
N THR A 97 12.03 0.02 25.28
CA THR A 97 12.59 -0.48 26.53
C THR A 97 12.09 -1.91 26.76
N SER A 98 12.95 -2.90 26.54
CA SER A 98 12.70 -4.23 27.10
C SER A 98 12.89 -4.14 28.62
N SER A 99 11.92 -4.61 29.41
CA SER A 99 12.04 -4.75 30.87
C SER A 99 13.02 -5.86 31.27
N SER A 100 14.08 -6.09 30.52
CA SER A 100 15.06 -7.13 30.81
C SER A 100 16.48 -6.66 30.46
N CYS A 101 17.20 -6.33 31.52
CA CYS A 101 18.65 -6.44 31.69
C CYS A 101 19.51 -5.50 30.85
N HIS A 102 19.90 -4.37 31.43
CA HIS A 102 21.29 -4.03 31.81
C HIS A 102 21.27 -2.64 32.47
N ALA A 103 21.00 -2.61 33.79
CA ALA A 103 21.41 -1.48 34.61
C ALA A 103 22.84 -1.81 35.06
N GLU A 104 23.84 -1.10 34.54
CA GLU A 104 25.19 -1.15 35.08
C GLU A 104 25.14 -0.64 36.52
N GLY A 105 25.25 -1.58 37.46
CA GLY A 105 25.42 -1.36 38.87
C GLY A 105 26.60 -2.21 39.32
N ASP A 106 27.64 -1.51 39.77
CA ASP A 106 28.90 -2.02 40.26
C ASP A 106 28.78 -3.16 41.29
N ALA A 107 29.75 -4.08 41.24
CA ALA A 107 30.16 -5.01 42.28
C ALA A 107 29.22 -6.17 42.74
N SER A 108 29.69 -7.38 42.39
CA SER A 108 29.77 -8.59 43.23
C SER A 108 28.56 -9.55 43.40
N SER A 109 28.91 -10.84 43.27
CA SER A 109 28.21 -12.08 43.69
C SER A 109 27.25 -12.79 42.72
N GLU A 110 27.73 -13.98 42.31
CA GLU A 110 27.03 -15.26 42.17
C GLU A 110 25.79 -15.39 41.27
N GLY A 111 26.06 -15.95 40.08
CA GLY A 111 25.39 -17.17 39.60
C GLY A 111 23.90 -17.11 39.26
N SER A 112 23.59 -17.03 37.97
CA SER A 112 22.47 -17.80 37.39
C SER A 112 22.61 -17.87 35.87
N HIS A 113 22.48 -19.07 35.33
CA HIS A 113 22.55 -19.42 33.92
C HIS A 113 21.16 -19.21 33.29
N CYS A 114 21.07 -18.61 32.10
CA CYS A 114 19.81 -18.50 31.35
C CYS A 114 19.87 -19.39 30.11
N HIS A 115 18.82 -20.19 29.93
CA HIS A 115 18.51 -20.92 28.70
C HIS A 115 18.04 -19.99 27.58
#